data_AF-A0A5A7VPY6-F1
#
_entry.id   AF-A0A5A7VPY6-F1
#
_cell.length_a   1.000
_cell.length_b   1.000
_cell.length_c   1.000
_cell.angle_alpha   90.00
_cell.angle_beta   90.00
_cell.angle_gamma   90.00
#
_symmetry.space_group_name_H-M   'P 1'
#
loop_
_entity.id
_entity.type
_entity.pdbx_description
1 polymer ?
#
loop_
_entity_poly.entity_id
_entity_poly.type
_entity_poly.pdbx_seq_one_letter_code
_entity_poly.pdbx_strand_id
1 'polypeptide(L)'
;MECKNQQPQLSPKYECLLFDVDDTLYPLSSGLSKQCTKNIEEYMVEELGIEKDGVVEMNQFLYRSYGTSMAGLKAIGYEFDNDHYHSLVHGRLPYNNLKRDPVLRNLLLSLPIRKVIFSNADEVHVAKVLSRLGLEGCFERIICFESLNSSNLDTSSDDGSESDSKTSTNSDTDDTPPPLPVTPIICKPSPQAFELALKIANVDPKKTLFFDDSIRNIKTGKSSGLHTVLVGSWNRGNGVDYALESIHNIREALPELWEVDEKMKNQRLSSKIALDTSFNGDEFNQISDAKYECLLFDLDDTLYPFNSGLAKEITKNIQEYMIEKLGMEENVPELCISLYKIYGTTMAGLKAIGYNFDYDDFHSFVHGRLPYDMLKPDPLLRNLLHSLPIRKLIFTNGDMAHANRALKRLGLEDCFEGILCFETLNPDKGTVDEEEAGSVIFDINQYMSNPNSDIDLPKTPVVCKPFEEAFKQVFEMANINPKKTLFFDDSVRNLQTGKLVGLHTVLIGNSQRIKGVDHAFESIHNIKEGLPELWEDMEKLKSVTYSRKVAIETSVRA
;
A
#
# COMPACT_ATOMS: atom_id res chain seq x y z
N MET A 1 -30.75 -47.30 20.59
CA MET A 1 -30.73 -46.08 19.74
C MET A 1 -29.78 -45.10 20.37
N GLU A 2 -28.49 -45.20 20.06
CA GLU A 2 -27.50 -44.22 20.48
C GLU A 2 -27.37 -43.17 19.37
N CYS A 3 -27.87 -41.96 19.64
CA CYS A 3 -27.65 -40.80 18.79
C CYS A 3 -26.17 -40.45 18.81
N LYS A 4 -25.44 -40.78 17.74
CA LYS A 4 -24.11 -40.23 17.46
C LYS A 4 -24.26 -38.74 17.18
N ASN A 5 -23.95 -37.90 18.17
CA ASN A 5 -23.68 -36.48 17.96
C ASN A 5 -22.37 -36.36 17.15
N GLN A 6 -22.47 -36.34 15.83
CA GLN A 6 -21.39 -35.84 14.97
C GLN A 6 -21.40 -34.31 15.06
N GLN A 7 -20.42 -33.75 15.79
CA GLN A 7 -20.07 -32.34 15.62
C GLN A 7 -19.64 -32.12 14.16
N PRO A 8 -20.12 -31.09 13.45
CA PRO A 8 -19.68 -30.81 12.09
C PRO A 8 -18.18 -30.46 12.11
N GLN A 9 -17.37 -31.24 11.40
CA GLN A 9 -16.00 -30.83 11.07
C GLN A 9 -16.07 -29.54 10.26
N LEU A 10 -15.58 -28.43 10.82
CA LEU A 10 -15.38 -27.20 10.05
C LEU A 10 -14.25 -27.43 9.04
N SER A 11 -14.59 -27.65 7.78
CA SER A 11 -13.62 -27.61 6.69
C SER A 11 -13.18 -26.15 6.43
N PRO A 12 -11.89 -25.90 6.12
CA PRO A 12 -11.44 -24.58 5.71
C PRO A 12 -12.27 -24.05 4.53
N LYS A 13 -12.55 -22.74 4.53
CA LYS A 13 -13.26 -22.06 3.43
C LYS A 13 -12.50 -22.19 2.10
N TYR A 14 -11.17 -22.18 2.16
CA TYR A 14 -10.29 -22.30 1.00
C TYR A 14 -9.26 -23.40 1.19
N GLU A 15 -9.00 -24.15 0.14
CA GLU A 15 -8.00 -25.23 0.10
C GLU A 15 -6.76 -24.81 -0.69
N CYS A 16 -6.89 -23.83 -1.60
CA CYS A 16 -5.80 -23.32 -2.42
C CYS A 16 -5.91 -21.82 -2.65
N LEU A 17 -4.75 -21.17 -2.76
CA LEU A 17 -4.58 -19.78 -3.14
C LEU A 17 -3.77 -19.73 -4.44
N LEU A 18 -4.35 -19.12 -5.48
CA LEU A 18 -3.69 -18.90 -6.78
C LEU A 18 -3.22 -17.44 -6.85
N PHE A 19 -1.94 -17.23 -7.18
CA PHE A 19 -1.36 -15.90 -7.27
C PHE A 19 -0.82 -15.63 -8.67
N ASP A 20 -1.22 -14.52 -9.26
CA ASP A 20 -0.41 -13.91 -10.31
C ASP A 20 0.92 -13.39 -9.75
N VAL A 21 1.85 -13.07 -10.64
CA VAL A 21 3.20 -12.60 -10.31
C VAL A 21 3.34 -11.12 -10.60
N ASP A 22 3.23 -10.76 -11.88
CA ASP A 22 3.46 -9.40 -12.36
C ASP A 22 2.42 -8.43 -11.81
N ASP A 23 2.88 -7.29 -11.32
CA ASP A 23 2.06 -6.24 -10.68
C ASP A 23 1.17 -6.71 -9.49
N THR A 24 1.33 -7.97 -9.06
CA THR A 24 0.60 -8.61 -7.97
C THR A 24 1.53 -8.91 -6.77
N LEU A 25 2.61 -9.67 -6.98
CA LEU A 25 3.59 -9.95 -5.90
C LEU A 25 4.58 -8.80 -5.69
N TYR A 26 4.60 -7.85 -6.61
CA TYR A 26 5.40 -6.63 -6.55
C TYR A 26 4.61 -5.52 -7.24
N PRO A 27 4.82 -4.24 -6.89
CA PRO A 27 3.99 -3.15 -7.41
C PRO A 27 4.38 -2.74 -8.84
N LEU A 28 3.41 -2.15 -9.55
CA LEU A 28 3.58 -1.52 -10.86
C LEU A 28 4.71 -0.47 -10.88
N SER A 29 4.97 0.18 -9.74
CA SER A 29 6.06 1.15 -9.57
C SER A 29 7.47 0.56 -9.73
N SER A 30 7.61 -0.77 -9.76
CA SER A 30 8.88 -1.46 -10.07
C SER A 30 9.41 -1.15 -11.47
N GLY A 31 8.52 -0.74 -12.39
CA GLY A 31 8.83 -0.41 -13.77
C GLY A 31 9.08 -1.61 -14.69
N LEU A 32 8.90 -2.85 -14.20
CA LEU A 32 9.08 -4.06 -15.02
C LEU A 32 8.05 -4.09 -16.16
N SER A 33 6.77 -3.89 -15.87
CA SER A 33 5.70 -3.89 -16.89
C SER A 33 5.94 -2.84 -17.97
N LYS A 34 6.37 -1.63 -17.57
CA LYS A 34 6.73 -0.56 -18.52
C LYS A 34 7.90 -0.96 -19.42
N GLN A 35 8.93 -1.60 -18.87
CA GLN A 35 10.07 -2.06 -19.69
C GLN A 35 9.69 -3.28 -20.54
N CYS A 36 8.82 -4.16 -20.05
CA CYS A 36 8.29 -5.30 -20.80
C CYS A 36 7.56 -4.82 -22.05
N THR A 37 6.62 -3.88 -21.90
CA THR A 37 5.91 -3.24 -23.02
C THR A 37 6.88 -2.70 -24.07
N LYS A 38 7.93 -1.98 -23.65
CA LYS A 38 8.95 -1.48 -24.58
C LYS A 38 9.71 -2.59 -25.30
N ASN A 39 10.12 -3.64 -24.57
CA ASN A 39 10.85 -4.75 -25.19
C ASN A 39 9.98 -5.50 -26.21
N ILE A 40 8.66 -5.57 -25.99
CA ILE A 40 7.69 -6.14 -26.95
C ILE A 40 7.59 -5.25 -28.20
N GLU A 41 7.46 -3.94 -28.03
CA GLU A 41 7.41 -2.97 -29.13
C GLU A 41 8.70 -2.99 -29.96
N GLU A 42 9.87 -3.07 -29.30
CA GLU A 42 11.16 -3.27 -29.95
C GLU A 42 11.21 -4.59 -30.72
N TYR A 43 10.74 -5.69 -30.13
CA TYR A 43 10.66 -6.99 -30.81
C TYR A 43 9.78 -6.94 -32.06
N MET A 44 8.62 -6.28 -31.98
CA MET A 44 7.72 -6.09 -33.12
C MET A 44 8.41 -5.36 -34.27
N VAL A 45 9.18 -4.32 -33.99
CA VAL A 45 9.89 -3.54 -35.01
C VAL A 45 11.11 -4.28 -35.55
N GLU A 46 11.97 -4.79 -34.66
CA GLU A 46 13.30 -5.30 -35.01
C GLU A 46 13.26 -6.74 -35.53
N GLU A 47 12.46 -7.61 -34.91
CA GLU A 47 12.44 -9.04 -35.25
C GLU A 47 11.30 -9.39 -36.22
N LEU A 48 10.14 -8.72 -36.10
CA LEU A 48 8.98 -8.99 -36.97
C LEU A 48 8.85 -8.02 -38.15
N GLY A 49 9.68 -6.97 -38.21
CA GLY A 49 9.66 -5.97 -39.28
C GLY A 49 8.37 -5.15 -39.34
N ILE A 50 7.64 -5.03 -38.23
CA ILE A 50 6.43 -4.19 -38.15
C ILE A 50 6.86 -2.72 -38.20
N GLU A 51 6.13 -1.93 -38.97
CA GLU A 51 6.40 -0.49 -39.08
C GLU A 51 6.34 0.18 -37.70
N LYS A 52 7.33 1.03 -37.41
CA LYS A 52 7.43 1.72 -36.12
C LYS A 52 6.22 2.61 -35.85
N ASP A 53 5.62 3.16 -36.90
CA ASP A 53 4.39 3.94 -36.80
C ASP A 53 3.20 3.00 -36.54
N GLY A 54 2.48 3.19 -35.44
CA GLY A 54 1.34 2.34 -35.05
C GLY A 54 1.67 1.12 -34.18
N VAL A 55 2.95 0.84 -33.86
CA VAL A 55 3.33 -0.33 -33.04
C VAL A 55 2.76 -0.26 -31.63
N VAL A 56 2.69 0.94 -31.04
CA VAL A 56 2.16 1.13 -29.68
C VAL A 56 0.67 0.82 -29.64
N GLU A 57 -0.09 1.33 -30.61
CA GLU A 57 -1.52 1.10 -30.75
C GLU A 57 -1.80 -0.39 -31.02
N MET A 58 -1.02 -1.01 -31.90
CA MET A 58 -1.10 -2.44 -32.20
C MET A 58 -0.83 -3.27 -30.94
N ASN A 59 0.24 -2.99 -30.21
CA ASN A 59 0.59 -3.69 -28.98
C ASN A 59 -0.53 -3.58 -27.92
N GLN A 60 -1.07 -2.38 -27.71
CA GLN A 60 -2.20 -2.17 -26.80
C GLN A 60 -3.44 -2.93 -27.23
N PHE A 61 -3.75 -2.95 -28.53
CA PHE A 61 -4.88 -3.69 -29.07
C PHE A 61 -4.71 -5.20 -28.85
N LEU A 62 -3.55 -5.76 -29.20
CA LEU A 62 -3.27 -7.19 -29.04
C LEU A 62 -3.35 -7.60 -27.57
N TYR A 63 -2.75 -6.84 -26.66
CA TYR A 63 -2.86 -7.09 -25.23
C TYR A 63 -4.32 -7.07 -24.73
N ARG A 64 -5.10 -6.05 -25.13
CA ARG A 64 -6.52 -5.92 -24.74
C ARG A 64 -7.42 -7.00 -25.33
N SER A 65 -7.09 -7.50 -26.50
CA SER A 65 -7.88 -8.52 -27.21
C SER A 65 -7.55 -9.93 -26.73
N TYR A 66 -6.25 -10.23 -26.56
CA TYR A 66 -5.77 -11.60 -26.35
C TYR A 66 -5.25 -11.90 -24.95
N GLY A 67 -5.02 -10.87 -24.12
CA GLY A 67 -4.47 -11.04 -22.77
C GLY A 67 -2.95 -10.93 -22.71
N THR A 68 -2.25 -11.30 -23.79
CA THR A 68 -0.83 -11.00 -24.00
C THR A 68 -0.59 -10.57 -25.44
N SER A 69 0.43 -9.74 -25.66
CA SER A 69 0.80 -9.30 -27.02
C SER A 69 1.33 -10.45 -27.86
N MET A 70 2.06 -11.39 -27.26
CA MET A 70 2.54 -12.62 -27.91
C MET A 70 1.38 -13.46 -28.47
N ALA A 71 0.33 -13.69 -27.67
CA ALA A 71 -0.85 -14.42 -28.12
C ALA A 71 -1.53 -13.72 -29.30
N GLY A 72 -1.63 -12.39 -29.25
CA GLY A 72 -2.18 -11.61 -30.35
C GLY A 72 -1.33 -11.66 -31.63
N LEU A 73 -0.01 -11.57 -31.51
CA LEU A 73 0.91 -11.67 -32.66
C LEU A 73 0.79 -13.04 -33.34
N LYS A 74 0.72 -14.12 -32.56
CA LYS A 74 0.50 -15.48 -33.09
C LYS A 74 -0.87 -15.62 -33.75
N ALA A 75 -1.92 -15.00 -33.21
CA ALA A 75 -3.27 -15.06 -33.76
C ALA A 75 -3.38 -14.40 -35.14
N ILE A 76 -2.65 -13.31 -35.36
CA ILE A 76 -2.65 -12.58 -36.64
C ILE A 76 -1.62 -13.12 -37.66
N GLY A 77 -0.98 -14.25 -37.36
CA GLY A 77 -0.15 -15.00 -38.30
C GLY A 77 1.35 -14.78 -38.23
N TYR A 78 1.88 -14.07 -37.22
CA TYR A 78 3.32 -13.99 -37.03
C TYR A 78 3.86 -15.31 -36.44
N GLU A 79 4.82 -15.90 -37.14
CA GLU A 79 5.55 -17.07 -36.68
C GLU A 79 6.92 -16.67 -36.15
N PHE A 80 7.18 -17.01 -34.89
CA PHE A 80 8.47 -16.81 -34.24
C PHE A 80 8.68 -17.87 -33.16
N ASP A 81 9.93 -18.11 -32.79
CA ASP A 81 10.27 -19.01 -31.70
C ASP A 81 9.89 -18.38 -30.34
N ASN A 82 9.20 -19.15 -29.49
CA ASN A 82 8.68 -18.66 -28.22
C ASN A 82 9.81 -18.35 -27.24
N ASP A 83 10.81 -19.24 -27.14
CA ASP A 83 11.94 -19.06 -26.23
C ASP A 83 12.76 -17.83 -26.62
N HIS A 84 12.94 -17.61 -27.93
CA HIS A 84 13.58 -16.42 -28.46
C HIS A 84 12.83 -15.13 -28.11
N TYR A 85 11.50 -15.11 -28.27
CA TYR A 85 10.66 -13.99 -27.86
C TYR A 85 10.84 -13.69 -26.36
N HIS A 86 10.72 -14.70 -25.50
CA HIS A 86 10.84 -14.53 -24.06
C HIS A 86 12.26 -14.09 -23.64
N SER A 87 13.31 -14.57 -24.31
CA SER A 87 14.69 -14.12 -24.08
C SER A 87 14.84 -12.62 -24.36
N LEU A 88 14.26 -12.10 -25.45
CA LEU A 88 14.33 -10.68 -25.77
C LEU A 88 13.39 -9.82 -24.93
N VAL A 89 12.20 -10.32 -24.61
CA VAL A 89 11.19 -9.56 -23.87
C VAL A 89 11.47 -9.59 -22.37
N HIS A 90 11.59 -10.78 -21.76
CA HIS A 90 11.81 -10.92 -20.33
C HIS A 90 13.29 -10.96 -19.94
N GLY A 91 14.19 -11.42 -20.81
CA GLY A 91 15.62 -11.50 -20.51
C GLY A 91 16.29 -10.15 -20.30
N ARG A 92 15.73 -9.07 -20.87
CA ARG A 92 16.23 -7.69 -20.77
C ARG A 92 15.54 -6.84 -19.69
N LEU A 93 14.71 -7.44 -18.83
CA LEU A 93 14.00 -6.70 -17.78
C LEU A 93 14.92 -6.21 -16.65
N PRO A 94 14.61 -5.08 -16.01
CA PRO A 94 15.43 -4.47 -14.97
C PRO A 94 15.20 -5.15 -13.61
N TYR A 95 15.50 -6.45 -13.49
CA TYR A 95 15.30 -7.22 -12.25
C TYR A 95 16.05 -6.68 -11.03
N ASN A 96 17.01 -5.77 -11.22
CA ASN A 96 17.66 -5.04 -10.13
C ASN A 96 16.74 -4.06 -9.40
N ASN A 97 15.61 -3.69 -10.01
CA ASN A 97 14.57 -2.87 -9.38
C ASN A 97 13.80 -3.67 -8.32
N LEU A 98 13.75 -5.01 -8.46
CA LEU A 98 13.16 -5.89 -7.46
C LEU A 98 14.16 -6.13 -6.33
N LYS A 99 13.75 -5.77 -5.11
CA LYS A 99 14.49 -6.03 -3.87
C LYS A 99 13.82 -7.16 -3.11
N ARG A 100 14.59 -7.85 -2.26
CA ARG A 100 14.04 -8.87 -1.36
C ARG A 100 12.92 -8.26 -0.50
N ASP A 101 11.85 -9.01 -0.38
CA ASP A 101 10.67 -8.66 0.38
C ASP A 101 10.46 -9.66 1.54
N PRO A 102 11.13 -9.45 2.68
CA PRO A 102 10.98 -10.32 3.83
C PRO A 102 9.58 -10.24 4.44
N VAL A 103 8.85 -9.13 4.26
CA VAL A 103 7.49 -8.95 4.79
C VAL A 103 6.54 -9.85 4.03
N LEU A 104 6.52 -9.74 2.70
CA LEU A 104 5.73 -10.63 1.84
C LEU A 104 6.13 -12.09 2.03
N ARG A 105 7.43 -12.39 2.13
CA ARG A 105 7.91 -13.75 2.42
C ARG A 105 7.29 -14.31 3.68
N ASN A 106 7.38 -13.58 4.80
CA ASN A 106 6.84 -14.01 6.08
C ASN A 106 5.31 -14.14 6.05
N LEU A 107 4.63 -13.22 5.37
CA LEU A 107 3.18 -13.28 5.16
C LEU A 107 2.79 -14.57 4.43
N LEU A 108 3.43 -14.86 3.29
CA LEU A 108 3.16 -16.06 2.49
C LEU A 108 3.51 -17.35 3.23
N LEU A 109 4.60 -17.37 4.01
CA LEU A 109 4.96 -18.52 4.84
C LEU A 109 3.98 -18.72 6.00
N SER A 110 3.40 -17.65 6.54
CA SER A 110 2.43 -17.74 7.63
C SER A 110 1.07 -18.27 7.19
N LEU A 111 0.72 -18.22 5.89
CA LEU A 111 -0.54 -18.74 5.35
C LEU A 111 -0.59 -20.27 5.48
N PRO A 112 -1.53 -20.85 6.25
CA PRO A 112 -1.65 -22.30 6.42
C PRO A 112 -2.38 -22.99 5.25
N ILE A 113 -2.49 -22.31 4.11
CA ILE A 113 -3.19 -22.77 2.92
C ILE A 113 -2.18 -22.97 1.80
N ARG A 114 -2.44 -23.96 0.94
CA ARG A 114 -1.64 -24.24 -0.26
C ARG A 114 -1.59 -23.01 -1.17
N LYS A 115 -0.40 -22.72 -1.72
CA LYS A 115 -0.13 -21.55 -2.57
C LYS A 115 0.46 -21.99 -3.90
N VAL A 116 -0.12 -21.53 -4.99
CA VAL A 116 0.28 -21.87 -6.36
C VAL A 116 0.36 -20.60 -7.19
N ILE A 117 1.39 -20.49 -8.03
CA ILE A 117 1.51 -19.38 -8.99
C ILE A 117 0.70 -19.70 -10.25
N PHE A 118 0.00 -18.71 -10.77
CA PHE A 118 -0.68 -18.75 -12.06
C PHE A 118 -0.41 -17.46 -12.86
N SER A 119 0.62 -17.50 -13.71
CA SER A 119 1.13 -16.36 -14.47
C SER A 119 1.12 -16.64 -15.99
N ASN A 120 1.02 -15.58 -16.78
CA ASN A 120 1.16 -15.63 -18.24
C ASN A 120 2.64 -15.60 -18.70
N ALA A 121 3.59 -15.33 -17.80
CA ALA A 121 5.01 -15.28 -18.12
C ALA A 121 5.63 -16.68 -18.25
N ASP A 122 6.85 -16.78 -18.80
CA ASP A 122 7.65 -18.01 -18.76
C ASP A 122 8.20 -18.33 -17.38
N GLU A 123 8.57 -19.59 -17.22
CA GLU A 123 9.22 -20.13 -16.03
C GLU A 123 10.50 -19.37 -15.65
N VAL A 124 11.33 -18.94 -16.61
CA VAL A 124 12.59 -18.23 -16.31
C VAL A 124 12.31 -16.86 -15.71
N HIS A 125 11.33 -16.13 -16.24
CA HIS A 125 10.88 -14.86 -15.68
C HIS A 125 10.34 -15.03 -14.25
N VAL A 126 9.39 -15.97 -14.05
CA VAL A 126 8.79 -16.22 -12.74
C VAL A 126 9.87 -16.60 -11.71
N ALA A 127 10.79 -17.49 -12.07
CA ALA A 127 11.89 -17.90 -11.20
C ALA A 127 12.79 -16.72 -10.81
N LYS A 128 13.12 -15.82 -11.76
CA LYS A 128 13.89 -14.61 -11.48
C LYS A 128 13.16 -13.68 -10.52
N VAL A 129 11.86 -13.43 -10.72
CA VAL A 129 11.06 -12.58 -9.83
C VAL A 129 11.05 -13.15 -8.41
N LEU A 130 10.73 -14.43 -8.26
CA LEU A 130 10.71 -15.08 -6.95
C LEU A 130 12.08 -15.04 -6.25
N SER A 131 13.16 -15.25 -7.00
CA SER A 131 14.52 -15.18 -6.45
C SER A 131 14.88 -13.77 -5.98
N ARG A 132 14.54 -12.74 -6.77
CA ARG A 132 14.82 -11.33 -6.43
C ARG A 132 14.01 -10.84 -5.24
N LEU A 133 12.73 -11.19 -5.18
CA LEU A 133 11.87 -10.90 -4.03
C LEU A 133 12.21 -11.78 -2.82
N GLY A 134 12.98 -12.85 -2.99
CA GLY A 134 13.28 -13.79 -1.91
C GLY A 134 12.05 -14.59 -1.48
N LEU A 135 11.18 -14.97 -2.42
CA LEU A 135 9.96 -15.77 -2.20
C LEU A 135 10.14 -17.25 -2.58
N GLU A 136 11.38 -17.68 -2.80
CA GLU A 136 11.74 -19.07 -3.06
C GLU A 136 11.22 -19.98 -1.93
N GLY A 137 10.50 -21.05 -2.29
CA GLY A 137 9.90 -21.98 -1.34
C GLY A 137 8.58 -21.54 -0.71
N CYS A 138 8.02 -20.38 -1.08
CA CYS A 138 6.69 -19.95 -0.61
C CYS A 138 5.53 -20.60 -1.37
N PHE A 139 5.76 -21.08 -2.59
CA PHE A 139 4.76 -21.64 -3.49
C PHE A 139 5.05 -23.12 -3.77
N GLU A 140 4.02 -23.94 -3.78
CA GLU A 140 4.14 -25.39 -4.06
C GLU A 140 4.36 -25.66 -5.54
N ARG A 141 3.77 -24.84 -6.41
CA ARG A 141 3.74 -25.07 -7.85
C ARG A 141 3.70 -23.75 -8.62
N ILE A 142 4.25 -23.78 -9.83
CA ILE A 142 4.19 -22.71 -10.81
C ILE A 142 3.39 -23.21 -12.02
N ILE A 143 2.34 -22.47 -12.39
CA ILE A 143 1.61 -22.63 -13.63
C ILE A 143 1.90 -21.38 -14.46
N CYS A 144 2.74 -21.55 -15.47
CA CYS A 144 3.28 -20.52 -16.34
C CYS A 144 3.01 -20.85 -17.81
N PHE A 145 3.55 -20.05 -18.73
CA PHE A 145 3.45 -20.24 -20.17
C PHE A 145 3.71 -21.70 -20.61
N GLU A 146 4.82 -22.30 -20.17
CA GLU A 146 5.22 -23.66 -20.54
C GLU A 146 4.21 -24.69 -20.05
N SER A 147 3.71 -24.54 -18.82
CA SER A 147 2.73 -25.46 -18.23
C SER A 147 1.40 -25.42 -18.99
N LEU A 148 1.00 -24.24 -19.47
CA LEU A 148 -0.26 -24.06 -20.20
C LEU A 148 -0.15 -24.46 -21.67
N ASN A 149 1.04 -24.35 -22.27
CA ASN A 149 1.27 -24.55 -23.71
C ASN A 149 2.16 -25.77 -24.00
N SER A 150 2.27 -26.69 -23.05
CA SER A 150 3.03 -27.93 -23.23
C SER A 150 2.39 -28.82 -24.30
N SER A 151 3.21 -29.32 -25.21
CA SER A 151 2.83 -30.21 -26.33
C SER A 151 2.30 -31.60 -25.92
N ASN A 152 2.27 -31.92 -24.63
CA ASN A 152 1.80 -33.20 -24.06
C ASN A 152 0.41 -33.12 -23.41
N LEU A 153 -0.31 -32.01 -23.56
CA LEU A 153 -1.70 -31.93 -23.10
C LEU A 153 -2.59 -32.54 -24.18
N ASP A 154 -2.88 -33.84 -24.04
CA ASP A 154 -3.85 -34.55 -24.87
C ASP A 154 -5.16 -33.77 -24.94
N THR A 155 -5.39 -33.10 -26.08
CA THR A 155 -6.72 -32.65 -26.49
C THR A 155 -7.52 -33.87 -26.94
N SER A 156 -7.84 -34.75 -25.99
CA SER A 156 -8.90 -35.74 -26.16
C SER A 156 -10.25 -35.04 -25.88
N SER A 157 -10.63 -34.15 -26.78
CA SER A 157 -12.03 -33.79 -27.02
C SER A 157 -12.23 -33.91 -28.53
N ASP A 158 -12.37 -35.17 -28.92
CA ASP A 158 -12.97 -35.61 -30.17
C ASP A 158 -14.41 -35.09 -30.18
N ASP A 159 -14.67 -34.09 -31.03
CA ASP A 159 -15.96 -33.92 -31.69
C ASP A 159 -15.69 -33.13 -32.97
N GLY A 160 -15.17 -33.85 -33.95
CA GLY A 160 -15.29 -33.47 -35.35
C GLY A 160 -16.76 -33.47 -35.75
N SER A 161 -17.34 -32.28 -35.89
CA SER A 161 -18.48 -32.08 -36.77
C SER A 161 -18.17 -30.93 -37.73
N GLU A 162 -17.56 -31.28 -38.85
CA GLU A 162 -17.72 -30.50 -40.08
C GLU A 162 -19.21 -30.51 -40.43
N SER A 163 -19.88 -29.37 -40.25
CA SER A 163 -21.17 -29.11 -40.90
C SER A 163 -20.97 -28.00 -41.92
N ASP A 164 -20.72 -28.42 -43.16
CA ASP A 164 -20.96 -27.61 -44.35
C ASP A 164 -22.44 -27.18 -44.37
N SER A 165 -22.70 -25.91 -44.10
CA SER A 165 -23.97 -25.28 -44.47
C SER A 165 -23.71 -23.97 -45.21
N LYS A 166 -23.59 -24.11 -46.54
CA LYS A 166 -23.86 -23.01 -47.46
C LYS A 166 -25.34 -22.61 -47.31
N THR A 167 -25.60 -21.48 -46.68
CA THR A 167 -26.84 -20.74 -46.86
C THR A 167 -26.54 -19.28 -47.15
N SER A 168 -26.74 -18.94 -48.42
CA SER A 168 -26.83 -17.58 -48.92
C SER A 168 -28.11 -16.92 -48.40
N THR A 169 -27.96 -15.87 -47.59
CA THR A 169 -29.00 -14.86 -47.40
C THR A 169 -28.33 -13.50 -47.21
N ASN A 170 -28.46 -12.64 -48.22
CA ASN A 170 -28.28 -11.20 -48.10
C ASN A 170 -29.41 -10.63 -47.22
N SER A 171 -29.08 -9.98 -46.11
CA SER A 171 -29.57 -8.65 -45.75
C SER A 171 -29.09 -8.25 -44.36
N ASP A 172 -28.94 -6.94 -44.21
CA ASP A 172 -28.90 -6.16 -42.98
C ASP A 172 -27.53 -5.88 -42.37
N THR A 173 -27.25 -4.58 -42.36
CA THR A 173 -26.15 -3.89 -41.71
C THR A 173 -26.20 -4.15 -40.21
N ASP A 174 -25.41 -5.12 -39.77
CA ASP A 174 -25.00 -5.24 -38.39
C ASP A 174 -23.56 -4.70 -38.32
N ASP A 175 -23.39 -3.59 -37.60
CA ASP A 175 -22.10 -2.88 -37.40
C ASP A 175 -21.18 -3.67 -36.43
N THR A 176 -21.32 -5.00 -36.37
CA THR A 176 -20.53 -5.86 -35.51
C THR A 176 -19.18 -6.14 -36.19
N PRO A 177 -18.04 -5.78 -35.56
CA PRO A 177 -16.74 -6.09 -36.11
C PRO A 177 -16.59 -7.60 -36.32
N PRO A 178 -15.86 -8.04 -37.37
CA PRO A 178 -15.60 -9.45 -37.58
C PRO A 178 -14.93 -10.08 -36.34
N PRO A 179 -15.22 -11.36 -36.05
CA PRO A 179 -14.63 -12.04 -34.90
C PRO A 179 -13.10 -12.09 -35.03
N LEU A 180 -12.42 -11.88 -33.90
CA LEU A 180 -10.96 -11.88 -33.84
C LEU A 180 -10.40 -13.28 -34.19
N PRO A 181 -9.25 -13.37 -34.88
CA PRO A 181 -8.55 -14.63 -35.11
C PRO A 181 -8.27 -15.37 -33.81
N VAL A 182 -8.36 -16.70 -33.82
CA VAL A 182 -8.07 -17.54 -32.64
C VAL A 182 -6.55 -17.62 -32.44
N THR A 183 -6.10 -17.40 -31.21
CA THR A 183 -4.68 -17.56 -30.86
C THR A 183 -4.36 -19.02 -30.53
N PRO A 184 -3.19 -19.56 -30.93
CA PRO A 184 -2.72 -20.86 -30.46
C PRO A 184 -2.15 -20.80 -29.03
N ILE A 185 -1.98 -19.61 -28.44
CA ILE A 185 -1.40 -19.44 -27.10
C ILE A 185 -2.49 -19.42 -26.03
N ILE A 186 -2.46 -20.40 -25.14
CA ILE A 186 -3.31 -20.47 -23.97
C ILE A 186 -2.74 -19.57 -22.88
N CYS A 187 -3.45 -18.49 -22.55
CA CYS A 187 -3.10 -17.54 -21.50
C CYS A 187 -4.34 -16.88 -20.88
N LYS A 188 -4.20 -16.28 -19.69
CA LYS A 188 -5.24 -15.43 -19.08
C LYS A 188 -5.50 -14.22 -19.99
N PRO A 189 -6.75 -13.75 -20.15
CA PRO A 189 -7.96 -14.10 -19.40
C PRO A 189 -8.83 -15.18 -20.07
N SER A 190 -8.29 -16.04 -20.95
CA SER A 190 -9.12 -17.05 -21.63
C SER A 190 -9.71 -18.08 -20.65
N PRO A 191 -10.98 -18.50 -20.79
CA PRO A 191 -11.57 -19.55 -19.93
C PRO A 191 -10.79 -20.86 -19.96
N GLN A 192 -10.24 -21.22 -21.13
CA GLN A 192 -9.40 -22.41 -21.31
C GLN A 192 -8.14 -22.37 -20.42
N ALA A 193 -7.51 -21.21 -20.27
CA ALA A 193 -6.35 -21.07 -19.38
C ALA A 193 -6.71 -21.32 -17.92
N PHE A 194 -7.88 -20.86 -17.47
CA PHE A 194 -8.36 -21.12 -16.11
C PHE A 194 -8.74 -22.60 -15.91
N GLU A 195 -9.45 -23.22 -16.84
CA GLU A 195 -9.79 -24.64 -16.78
C GLU A 195 -8.54 -25.52 -16.67
N LEU A 196 -7.55 -25.24 -17.53
CA LEU A 196 -6.28 -25.96 -17.52
C LEU A 196 -5.49 -25.71 -16.23
N ALA A 197 -5.44 -24.46 -15.75
CA ALA A 197 -4.77 -24.14 -14.49
C ALA A 197 -5.40 -24.85 -13.30
N LEU A 198 -6.73 -24.93 -13.22
CA LEU A 198 -7.43 -25.66 -12.16
C LEU A 198 -7.18 -27.17 -12.23
N LYS A 199 -7.14 -27.74 -13.45
CA LYS A 199 -6.78 -29.14 -13.67
C LYS A 199 -5.34 -29.43 -13.27
N ILE A 200 -4.38 -28.59 -13.68
CA ILE A 200 -2.95 -28.72 -13.33
C ILE A 200 -2.75 -28.54 -11.82
N ALA A 201 -3.43 -27.58 -11.21
CA ALA A 201 -3.37 -27.36 -9.76
C ALA A 201 -4.06 -28.49 -8.98
N ASN A 202 -5.01 -29.21 -9.59
CA ASN A 202 -5.89 -30.19 -8.96
C ASN A 202 -6.65 -29.58 -7.77
N VAL A 203 -7.48 -28.57 -8.05
CA VAL A 203 -8.21 -27.80 -7.03
C VAL A 203 -9.69 -27.63 -7.40
N ASP A 204 -10.55 -27.53 -6.39
CA ASP A 204 -11.93 -27.11 -6.56
C ASP A 204 -11.99 -25.58 -6.71
N PRO A 205 -12.54 -25.03 -7.82
CA PRO A 205 -12.64 -23.59 -8.00
C PRO A 205 -13.43 -22.91 -6.87
N LYS A 206 -14.48 -23.56 -6.32
CA LYS A 206 -15.30 -22.97 -5.24
C LYS A 206 -14.58 -22.85 -3.90
N LYS A 207 -13.45 -23.55 -3.77
CA LYS A 207 -12.57 -23.52 -2.59
C LYS A 207 -11.21 -22.91 -2.91
N THR A 208 -11.11 -22.17 -4.00
CA THR A 208 -9.86 -21.55 -4.44
C THR A 208 -10.03 -20.03 -4.53
N LEU A 209 -9.08 -19.31 -3.95
CA LEU A 209 -9.02 -17.85 -3.97
C LEU A 209 -7.92 -17.40 -4.94
N PHE A 210 -8.24 -16.49 -5.84
CA PHE A 210 -7.35 -16.04 -6.92
C PHE A 210 -6.98 -14.57 -6.77
N PHE A 211 -5.69 -14.26 -6.73
CA PHE A 211 -5.11 -12.92 -6.61
C PHE A 211 -4.48 -12.49 -7.93
N ASP A 212 -4.93 -11.38 -8.50
CA ASP A 212 -4.46 -10.86 -9.80
C ASP A 212 -4.76 -9.35 -9.88
N ASP A 213 -3.91 -8.57 -10.55
CA ASP A 213 -4.07 -7.13 -10.73
C ASP A 213 -5.00 -6.79 -11.90
N SER A 214 -5.19 -7.72 -12.84
CA SER A 214 -5.99 -7.51 -14.04
C SER A 214 -7.46 -7.82 -13.81
N ILE A 215 -8.30 -6.77 -13.88
CA ILE A 215 -9.76 -6.90 -13.78
C ILE A 215 -10.35 -7.88 -14.81
N ARG A 216 -9.70 -8.07 -15.96
CA ARG A 216 -10.13 -9.03 -16.98
C ARG A 216 -9.90 -10.46 -16.50
N ASN A 217 -8.73 -10.75 -15.92
CA ASN A 217 -8.40 -12.05 -15.35
C ASN A 217 -9.34 -12.35 -14.17
N ILE A 218 -9.59 -11.37 -13.30
CA ILE A 218 -10.51 -11.47 -12.17
C ILE A 218 -11.92 -11.82 -12.63
N LYS A 219 -12.44 -11.18 -13.69
CA LYS A 219 -13.76 -11.51 -14.26
C LYS A 219 -13.84 -12.94 -14.78
N THR A 220 -12.84 -13.41 -15.53
CA THR A 220 -12.84 -14.80 -16.01
C THR A 220 -12.69 -15.79 -14.85
N GLY A 221 -11.83 -15.51 -13.88
CA GLY A 221 -11.66 -16.34 -12.70
C GLY A 221 -12.98 -16.50 -11.94
N LYS A 222 -13.72 -15.40 -11.76
CA LYS A 222 -15.06 -15.42 -11.15
C LYS A 222 -16.05 -16.28 -11.93
N SER A 223 -16.10 -16.12 -13.25
CA SER A 223 -16.94 -16.94 -14.15
C SER A 223 -16.54 -18.42 -14.13
N SER A 224 -15.27 -18.73 -13.84
CA SER A 224 -14.74 -20.09 -13.67
C SER A 224 -15.03 -20.68 -12.28
N GLY A 225 -15.75 -19.94 -11.42
CA GLY A 225 -16.18 -20.39 -10.09
C GLY A 225 -15.21 -20.03 -8.96
N LEU A 226 -14.13 -19.31 -9.23
CA LEU A 226 -13.16 -18.88 -8.22
C LEU A 226 -13.73 -17.76 -7.35
N HIS A 227 -13.26 -17.71 -6.11
CA HIS A 227 -13.31 -16.45 -5.37
C HIS A 227 -12.12 -15.59 -5.79
N THR A 228 -12.31 -14.27 -5.87
CA THR A 228 -11.32 -13.40 -6.51
C THR A 228 -10.91 -12.19 -5.68
N VAL A 229 -9.64 -11.83 -5.78
CA VAL A 229 -9.01 -10.70 -5.10
C VAL A 229 -8.29 -9.85 -6.13
N LEU A 230 -8.81 -8.65 -6.39
CA LEU A 230 -8.12 -7.66 -7.22
C LEU A 230 -7.01 -7.00 -6.40
N VAL A 231 -5.77 -7.06 -6.86
CA VAL A 231 -4.61 -6.45 -6.18
C VAL A 231 -4.23 -5.13 -6.89
N GLY A 232 -3.74 -4.13 -6.14
CA GLY A 232 -3.39 -2.82 -6.68
C GLY A 232 -4.55 -1.80 -6.72
N SER A 233 -5.70 -2.11 -6.11
CA SER A 233 -6.89 -1.25 -6.12
C SER A 233 -7.74 -1.41 -4.87
N TRP A 234 -8.29 -0.32 -4.37
CA TRP A 234 -9.31 -0.31 -3.30
C TRP A 234 -10.74 -0.48 -3.85
N ASN A 235 -10.93 -0.30 -5.16
CA ASN A 235 -12.25 -0.33 -5.78
C ASN A 235 -12.62 -1.76 -6.18
N ARG A 236 -13.50 -2.37 -5.38
CA ARG A 236 -14.06 -3.70 -5.64
C ARG A 236 -14.85 -3.78 -6.96
N GLY A 237 -15.34 -2.67 -7.50
CA GLY A 237 -16.17 -2.64 -8.71
C GLY A 237 -17.38 -3.61 -8.64
N ASN A 238 -18.06 -3.83 -9.77
CA ASN A 238 -19.07 -4.88 -9.88
C ASN A 238 -18.39 -6.19 -10.33
N GLY A 239 -18.43 -7.22 -9.49
CA GLY A 239 -18.04 -8.60 -9.86
C GLY A 239 -16.74 -9.14 -9.25
N VAL A 240 -16.08 -8.42 -8.34
CA VAL A 240 -14.89 -8.91 -7.60
C VAL A 240 -15.28 -9.26 -6.16
N ASP A 241 -14.73 -10.34 -5.58
CA ASP A 241 -15.04 -10.70 -4.18
C ASP A 241 -14.30 -9.83 -3.16
N TYR A 242 -13.05 -9.50 -3.43
CA TYR A 242 -12.21 -8.68 -2.55
C TYR A 242 -11.29 -7.78 -3.37
N ALA A 243 -10.86 -6.66 -2.79
CA ALA A 243 -9.89 -5.77 -3.42
C ALA A 243 -8.86 -5.36 -2.38
N LEU A 244 -7.58 -5.40 -2.75
CA LEU A 244 -6.43 -5.03 -1.93
C LEU A 244 -5.64 -3.96 -2.66
N GLU A 245 -5.23 -2.92 -1.94
CA GLU A 245 -4.27 -1.95 -2.48
C GLU A 245 -2.90 -2.59 -2.67
N SER A 246 -2.49 -3.47 -1.75
CA SER A 246 -1.25 -4.23 -1.84
C SER A 246 -1.48 -5.68 -1.41
N ILE A 247 -0.71 -6.59 -2.00
CA ILE A 247 -0.66 -8.01 -1.59
C ILE A 247 -0.22 -8.19 -0.12
N HIS A 248 0.38 -7.15 0.47
CA HIS A 248 0.73 -7.13 1.89
C HIS A 248 -0.50 -7.09 2.81
N ASN A 249 -1.65 -6.61 2.32
CA ASN A 249 -2.86 -6.43 3.11
C ASN A 249 -3.75 -7.69 3.21
N ILE A 250 -3.27 -8.86 2.77
CA ILE A 250 -4.06 -10.10 2.77
C ILE A 250 -4.53 -10.45 4.19
N ARG A 251 -3.66 -10.27 5.20
CA ARG A 251 -3.96 -10.70 6.57
C ARG A 251 -5.11 -9.89 7.18
N GLU A 252 -5.16 -8.62 6.85
CA GLU A 252 -6.13 -7.66 7.35
C GLU A 252 -7.46 -7.77 6.61
N ALA A 253 -7.40 -7.93 5.29
CA ALA A 253 -8.60 -8.03 4.45
C ALA A 253 -9.25 -9.41 4.48
N LEU A 254 -8.46 -10.47 4.69
CA LEU A 254 -8.88 -11.87 4.66
C LEU A 254 -8.32 -12.63 5.88
N PRO A 255 -8.63 -12.20 7.13
CA PRO A 255 -8.13 -12.84 8.34
C PRO A 255 -8.60 -14.31 8.44
N GLU A 256 -9.71 -14.65 7.78
CA GLU A 256 -10.24 -16.01 7.76
C GLU A 256 -9.27 -17.05 7.18
N LEU A 257 -8.27 -16.63 6.38
CA LEU A 257 -7.25 -17.52 5.83
C LEU A 257 -6.36 -18.13 6.93
N TRP A 258 -6.40 -17.59 8.15
CA TRP A 258 -5.67 -18.08 9.33
C TRP A 258 -6.55 -18.73 10.40
N GLU A 259 -7.88 -18.67 10.27
CA GLU A 259 -8.83 -19.05 11.34
C GLU A 259 -8.81 -20.53 11.76
N VAL A 260 -8.39 -21.44 10.88
CA VAL A 260 -8.35 -22.88 11.20
C VAL A 260 -7.30 -23.17 12.28
N ASP A 261 -6.18 -22.43 12.29
CA ASP A 261 -5.12 -22.57 13.28
C ASP A 261 -5.52 -21.90 14.63
N GLU A 262 -6.19 -20.76 14.57
CA GLU A 262 -6.70 -20.05 15.75
C GLU A 262 -7.78 -20.85 16.50
N LYS A 263 -8.69 -21.54 15.81
CA LYS A 263 -9.69 -22.41 16.47
C LYS A 263 -9.09 -23.69 17.02
N MET A 264 -8.06 -24.27 16.40
CA MET A 264 -7.32 -25.42 16.98
C MET A 264 -6.49 -25.02 18.20
N LYS A 265 -5.88 -23.82 18.20
CA LYS A 265 -5.22 -23.23 19.38
C LYS A 265 -6.23 -22.90 20.48
N ASN A 266 -7.37 -22.30 20.12
CA ASN A 266 -8.43 -21.92 21.06
C ASN A 266 -9.27 -23.10 21.57
N GLN A 267 -9.41 -24.22 20.85
CA GLN A 267 -10.04 -25.44 21.38
C GLN A 267 -9.21 -26.11 22.48
N ARG A 268 -7.88 -25.98 22.44
CA ARG A 268 -7.02 -26.38 23.57
C ARG A 268 -7.14 -25.42 24.76
N LEU A 269 -7.53 -24.17 24.53
CA LEU A 269 -7.63 -23.13 25.55
C LEU A 269 -9.02 -23.07 26.20
N SER A 270 -10.10 -23.35 25.46
CA SER A 270 -11.50 -23.23 25.89
C SER A 270 -12.01 -24.37 26.79
N SER A 271 -11.21 -25.42 27.00
CA SER A 271 -11.43 -26.38 28.10
C SER A 271 -10.98 -25.84 29.48
N LYS A 272 -10.46 -24.61 29.57
CA LYS A 272 -10.08 -23.99 30.83
C LYS A 272 -10.62 -22.55 30.91
N ILE A 273 -11.51 -22.37 31.90
CA ILE A 273 -11.96 -21.11 32.52
C ILE A 273 -13.35 -20.66 32.08
N ALA A 274 -14.33 -21.03 32.93
CA ALA A 274 -15.49 -20.22 33.23
C ALA A 274 -15.24 -19.44 34.54
N LEU A 275 -15.93 -18.30 34.66
CA LEU A 275 -16.21 -17.48 35.85
C LEU A 275 -15.15 -16.48 36.36
N ASP A 276 -15.58 -15.23 36.19
CA ASP A 276 -15.80 -14.19 37.21
C ASP A 276 -14.81 -13.02 37.41
N THR A 277 -15.49 -11.88 37.39
CA THR A 277 -15.12 -10.48 37.59
C THR A 277 -15.05 -10.10 39.07
N SER A 278 -13.98 -9.40 39.45
CA SER A 278 -13.99 -8.25 40.37
C SER A 278 -12.55 -7.73 40.52
N PHE A 279 -12.33 -6.47 40.11
CA PHE A 279 -11.06 -5.77 40.31
C PHE A 279 -11.25 -4.76 41.44
N ASN A 280 -10.41 -4.85 42.48
CA ASN A 280 -10.16 -3.76 43.42
C ASN A 280 -8.82 -3.10 43.07
N GLY A 281 -8.80 -1.77 43.17
CA GLY A 281 -7.63 -0.93 42.97
C GLY A 281 -6.58 -1.09 44.07
N ASP A 282 -5.45 -0.44 43.81
CA ASP A 282 -4.23 -0.36 44.63
C ASP A 282 -3.18 -1.43 44.37
N GLU A 283 -2.57 -1.39 43.17
CA GLU A 283 -1.19 -1.84 42.96
C GLU A 283 -0.53 -1.09 41.76
N PHE A 284 -0.62 0.25 41.76
CA PHE A 284 0.18 1.11 40.87
C PHE A 284 1.43 1.58 41.61
N ASN A 285 2.52 0.81 41.58
CA ASN A 285 3.87 1.35 41.81
C ASN A 285 5.03 0.42 41.38
N GLN A 286 4.81 -0.46 40.39
CA GLN A 286 5.89 -1.20 39.72
C GLN A 286 5.58 -1.44 38.22
N ILE A 287 5.49 -0.38 37.42
CA ILE A 287 5.50 -0.43 35.95
C ILE A 287 6.22 0.87 35.52
N SER A 288 7.36 0.89 34.84
CA SER A 288 7.48 0.53 33.43
C SER A 288 8.93 0.25 33.02
N ASP A 289 9.17 -0.93 32.44
CA ASP A 289 10.32 -1.20 31.56
C ASP A 289 9.87 -1.20 30.08
N ALA A 290 8.76 -0.51 29.79
CA ALA A 290 8.20 -0.40 28.44
C ALA A 290 9.16 0.39 27.54
N LYS A 291 9.46 -0.18 26.37
CA LYS A 291 10.36 0.41 25.36
C LYS A 291 9.86 1.78 24.88
N TYR A 292 8.55 1.93 24.77
CA TYR A 292 7.88 3.15 24.33
C TYR A 292 6.77 3.55 25.29
N GLU A 293 6.69 4.84 25.58
CA GLU A 293 5.66 5.45 26.43
C GLU A 293 4.73 6.35 25.62
N CYS A 294 5.16 6.80 24.44
CA CYS A 294 4.38 7.67 23.55
C CYS A 294 4.62 7.34 22.08
N LEU A 295 3.59 7.53 21.26
CA LEU A 295 3.61 7.45 19.81
C LEU A 295 3.16 8.81 19.25
N LEU A 296 4.01 9.43 18.43
CA LEU A 296 3.73 10.67 17.71
C LEU A 296 3.41 10.35 16.25
N PHE A 297 2.31 10.89 15.73
CA PHE A 297 1.89 10.68 14.35
C PHE A 297 1.77 12.02 13.63
N ASP A 298 2.42 12.16 12.48
CA ASP A 298 1.99 13.14 11.51
C ASP A 298 0.60 12.80 10.96
N LEU A 299 -0.07 13.79 10.37
CA LEU A 299 -1.40 13.66 9.81
C LEU A 299 -1.35 13.49 8.29
N ASP A 300 -0.92 14.55 7.59
CA ASP A 300 -0.88 14.62 6.13
C ASP A 300 0.03 13.54 5.56
N ASP A 301 -0.45 12.84 4.54
CA ASP A 301 0.28 11.79 3.82
C ASP A 301 0.80 10.62 4.70
N THR A 302 0.40 10.60 5.98
CA THR A 302 0.77 9.63 7.01
C THR A 302 -0.44 8.83 7.50
N LEU A 303 -1.46 9.48 8.07
CA LEU A 303 -2.71 8.80 8.48
C LEU A 303 -3.67 8.56 7.31
N TYR A 304 -3.41 9.20 6.18
CA TYR A 304 -3.99 8.90 4.89
C TYR A 304 -2.87 8.95 3.85
N PRO A 305 -2.94 8.17 2.77
CA PRO A 305 -1.87 8.12 1.78
C PRO A 305 -1.81 9.38 0.91
N PHE A 306 -0.61 9.66 0.38
CA PHE A 306 -0.36 10.72 -0.62
C PHE A 306 -1.30 10.63 -1.85
N ASN A 307 -1.65 9.41 -2.26
CA ASN A 307 -2.54 9.17 -3.40
C ASN A 307 -4.02 9.54 -3.12
N SER A 308 -4.36 9.95 -1.89
CA SER A 308 -5.68 10.51 -1.54
C SER A 308 -5.99 11.78 -2.34
N GLY A 309 -4.95 12.47 -2.84
CA GLY A 309 -5.06 13.68 -3.65
C GLY A 309 -5.24 14.96 -2.86
N LEU A 310 -5.31 14.91 -1.52
CA LEU A 310 -5.50 16.11 -0.69
C LEU A 310 -4.28 17.05 -0.76
N ALA A 311 -3.06 16.50 -0.75
CA ALA A 311 -1.81 17.25 -0.89
C ALA A 311 -1.75 18.08 -2.19
N LYS A 312 -2.34 17.57 -3.27
CA LYS A 312 -2.44 18.29 -4.56
C LYS A 312 -3.35 19.51 -4.44
N GLU A 313 -4.49 19.38 -3.75
CA GLU A 313 -5.41 20.50 -3.52
C GLU A 313 -4.84 21.52 -2.52
N ILE A 314 -4.10 21.08 -1.50
CA ILE A 314 -3.34 21.98 -0.60
C ILE A 314 -2.35 22.81 -1.41
N THR A 315 -1.53 22.14 -2.24
CA THR A 315 -0.53 22.80 -3.09
C THR A 315 -1.19 23.82 -4.02
N LYS A 316 -2.29 23.44 -4.66
CA LYS A 316 -3.08 24.34 -5.52
C LYS A 316 -3.59 25.56 -4.76
N ASN A 317 -4.19 25.39 -3.59
CA ASN A 317 -4.73 26.51 -2.82
C ASN A 317 -3.63 27.45 -2.31
N ILE A 318 -2.43 26.93 -1.97
CA ILE A 318 -1.27 27.76 -1.62
C ILE A 318 -0.85 28.63 -2.82
N GLN A 319 -0.76 28.04 -4.01
CA GLN A 319 -0.41 28.78 -5.23
C GLN A 319 -1.46 29.85 -5.57
N GLU A 320 -2.76 29.52 -5.46
CA GLU A 320 -3.84 30.48 -5.61
C GLU A 320 -3.75 31.62 -4.58
N TYR A 321 -3.41 31.33 -3.32
CA TYR A 321 -3.21 32.37 -2.31
C TYR A 321 -2.05 33.31 -2.68
N MET A 322 -0.92 32.76 -3.12
CA MET A 322 0.25 33.55 -3.53
C MET A 322 -0.07 34.48 -4.70
N ILE A 323 -0.87 34.02 -5.67
CA ILE A 323 -1.28 34.83 -6.82
C ILE A 323 -2.33 35.87 -6.40
N GLU A 324 -3.42 35.45 -5.78
CA GLU A 324 -4.60 36.28 -5.54
C GLU A 324 -4.44 37.25 -4.36
N LYS A 325 -3.75 36.81 -3.29
CA LYS A 325 -3.63 37.57 -2.04
C LYS A 325 -2.29 38.27 -1.90
N LEU A 326 -1.23 37.66 -2.42
CA LEU A 326 0.12 38.25 -2.36
C LEU A 326 0.55 38.94 -3.67
N GLY A 327 -0.24 38.85 -4.73
CA GLY A 327 -0.01 39.57 -5.99
C GLY A 327 1.20 39.06 -6.78
N MET A 328 1.55 37.77 -6.65
CA MET A 328 2.68 37.19 -7.38
C MET A 328 2.31 36.83 -8.83
N GLU A 329 3.14 37.25 -9.78
CA GLU A 329 2.85 37.11 -11.23
C GLU A 329 3.60 35.95 -11.91
N GLU A 330 4.77 35.51 -11.40
CA GLU A 330 5.61 34.47 -12.04
C GLU A 330 6.29 33.53 -11.02
N ASN A 331 6.63 32.30 -11.47
CA ASN A 331 7.44 31.29 -10.73
C ASN A 331 6.87 30.82 -9.37
N VAL A 332 5.57 30.96 -9.15
CA VAL A 332 4.89 30.54 -7.91
C VAL A 332 5.07 29.05 -7.59
N PRO A 333 4.95 28.09 -8.54
CA PRO A 333 5.19 26.68 -8.25
C PRO A 333 6.62 26.36 -7.79
N GLU A 334 7.62 26.93 -8.47
CA GLU A 334 9.04 26.75 -8.14
C GLU A 334 9.35 27.36 -6.77
N LEU A 335 8.82 28.55 -6.49
CA LEU A 335 8.96 29.22 -5.21
C LEU A 335 8.36 28.39 -4.06
N CYS A 336 7.16 27.80 -4.25
CA CYS A 336 6.56 26.89 -3.27
C CYS A 336 7.51 25.75 -2.90
N ILE A 337 8.10 25.10 -3.91
CA ILE A 337 9.02 23.97 -3.73
C ILE A 337 10.28 24.43 -2.97
N SER A 338 10.86 25.57 -3.34
CA SER A 338 12.05 26.13 -2.68
C SER A 338 11.77 26.47 -1.21
N LEU A 339 10.65 27.14 -0.93
CA LEU A 339 10.26 27.53 0.43
C LEU A 339 9.97 26.31 1.30
N TYR A 340 9.23 25.32 0.78
CA TYR A 340 9.00 24.05 1.48
C TYR A 340 10.32 23.32 1.79
N LYS A 341 11.23 23.22 0.80
CA LYS A 341 12.53 22.55 0.96
C LYS A 341 13.46 23.21 1.96
N ILE A 342 13.32 24.52 2.20
CA ILE A 342 14.16 25.22 3.18
C ILE A 342 13.44 25.27 4.52
N TYR A 343 12.20 25.75 4.55
CA TYR A 343 11.49 26.11 5.78
C TYR A 343 10.47 25.08 6.28
N GLY A 344 10.29 23.96 5.58
CA GLY A 344 9.36 22.89 5.99
C GLY A 344 7.91 23.13 5.59
N THR A 345 7.47 24.38 5.48
CA THR A 345 6.19 24.76 4.86
C THR A 345 6.36 25.99 3.98
N THR A 346 5.50 26.14 2.96
CA THR A 346 5.49 27.35 2.12
C THR A 346 5.17 28.59 2.95
N MET A 347 4.22 28.51 3.90
CA MET A 347 3.85 29.62 4.77
C MET A 347 5.03 30.13 5.61
N ALA A 348 5.78 29.22 6.25
CA ALA A 348 6.96 29.58 7.03
C ALA A 348 8.01 30.27 6.16
N GLY A 349 8.21 29.80 4.93
CA GLY A 349 9.11 30.44 3.98
C GLY A 349 8.64 31.81 3.53
N LEU A 350 7.34 31.99 3.22
CA LEU A 350 6.79 33.28 2.83
C LEU A 350 7.00 34.33 3.94
N LYS A 351 6.77 33.95 5.20
CA LYS A 351 7.05 34.82 6.35
C LYS A 351 8.54 35.13 6.50
N ALA A 352 9.43 34.16 6.28
CA ALA A 352 10.87 34.38 6.35
C ALA A 352 11.36 35.37 5.29
N ILE A 353 10.87 35.30 4.06
CA ILE A 353 11.33 36.16 2.97
C ILE A 353 10.67 37.55 2.96
N GLY A 354 9.78 37.85 3.91
CA GLY A 354 9.23 39.19 4.14
C GLY A 354 7.75 39.38 3.76
N TYR A 355 7.03 38.35 3.34
CA TYR A 355 5.58 38.49 3.12
C TYR A 355 4.83 38.56 4.44
N ASN A 356 4.02 39.61 4.60
CA ASN A 356 3.15 39.76 5.75
C ASN A 356 1.70 39.48 5.37
N PHE A 357 1.09 38.51 6.06
CA PHE A 357 -0.31 38.13 5.94
C PHE A 357 -0.79 37.50 7.25
N ASP A 358 -2.08 37.52 7.49
CA ASP A 358 -2.68 36.90 8.67
C ASP A 358 -2.68 35.36 8.55
N TYR A 359 -2.32 34.68 9.64
CA TYR A 359 -2.24 33.21 9.63
C TYR A 359 -3.63 32.56 9.47
N ASP A 360 -4.66 33.13 10.10
CA ASP A 360 -6.01 32.57 10.00
C ASP A 360 -6.58 32.77 8.59
N ASP A 361 -6.32 33.91 7.93
CA ASP A 361 -6.67 34.13 6.52
C ASP A 361 -5.98 33.12 5.60
N PHE A 362 -4.67 32.87 5.78
CA PHE A 362 -3.94 31.86 5.01
C PHE A 362 -4.53 30.47 5.20
N HIS A 363 -4.73 30.03 6.44
CA HIS A 363 -5.24 28.69 6.74
C HIS A 363 -6.71 28.52 6.31
N SER A 364 -7.54 29.56 6.48
CA SER A 364 -8.92 29.58 5.99
C SER A 364 -8.97 29.46 4.47
N PHE A 365 -8.07 30.16 3.75
CA PHE A 365 -8.02 30.04 2.30
C PHE A 365 -7.50 28.66 1.85
N VAL A 366 -6.39 28.20 2.43
CA VAL A 366 -5.72 26.97 2.01
C VAL A 366 -6.48 25.73 2.47
N HIS A 367 -6.71 25.57 3.76
CA HIS A 367 -7.37 24.40 4.34
C HIS A 367 -8.89 24.53 4.41
N GLY A 368 -9.44 25.74 4.48
CA GLY A 368 -10.89 25.97 4.48
C GLY A 368 -11.56 25.52 3.18
N ARG A 369 -10.86 25.60 2.04
CA ARG A 369 -11.35 25.25 0.70
C ARG A 369 -11.12 23.79 0.28
N LEU A 370 -10.54 22.95 1.15
CA LEU A 370 -10.19 21.57 0.78
C LEU A 370 -11.43 20.66 0.61
N PRO A 371 -11.42 19.77 -0.41
CA PRO A 371 -12.48 18.79 -0.63
C PRO A 371 -12.31 17.56 0.27
N TYR A 372 -12.60 17.70 1.56
CA TYR A 372 -12.46 16.59 2.53
C TYR A 372 -13.31 15.34 2.23
N ASP A 373 -14.29 15.42 1.32
CA ASP A 373 -15.02 14.23 0.83
C ASP A 373 -14.14 13.22 0.09
N MET A 374 -12.93 13.61 -0.31
CA MET A 374 -11.90 12.71 -0.85
C MET A 374 -11.39 11.73 0.21
N LEU A 375 -11.38 12.13 1.48
CA LEU A 375 -11.04 11.25 2.59
C LEU A 375 -12.26 10.40 2.97
N LYS A 376 -12.04 9.09 3.10
CA LYS A 376 -13.07 8.13 3.52
C LYS A 376 -12.77 7.62 4.93
N PRO A 377 -13.81 7.23 5.70
CA PRO A 377 -13.59 6.58 6.98
C PRO A 377 -12.68 5.36 6.80
N ASP A 378 -11.78 5.17 7.75
CA ASP A 378 -10.85 4.05 7.79
C ASP A 378 -11.05 3.24 9.08
N PRO A 379 -12.04 2.33 9.11
CA PRO A 379 -12.29 1.48 10.26
C PRO A 379 -11.11 0.56 10.60
N LEU A 380 -10.26 0.22 9.61
CA LEU A 380 -9.10 -0.65 9.83
C LEU A 380 -8.04 0.09 10.64
N LEU A 381 -7.65 1.28 10.17
CA LEU A 381 -6.73 2.14 10.91
C LEU A 381 -7.28 2.49 12.29
N ARG A 382 -8.59 2.79 12.40
CA ARG A 382 -9.23 3.05 13.69
C ARG A 382 -9.05 1.90 14.68
N ASN A 383 -9.37 0.67 14.24
CA ASN A 383 -9.24 -0.52 15.08
C ASN A 383 -7.78 -0.79 15.47
N LEU A 384 -6.85 -0.56 14.53
CA LEU A 384 -5.42 -0.68 14.78
C LEU A 384 -4.97 0.29 15.87
N LEU A 385 -5.31 1.58 15.74
CA LEU A 385 -4.95 2.63 16.69
C LEU A 385 -5.57 2.40 18.08
N HIS A 386 -6.82 1.94 18.16
CA HIS A 386 -7.42 1.55 19.44
C HIS A 386 -6.73 0.34 20.09
N SER A 387 -6.21 -0.59 19.29
CA SER A 387 -5.54 -1.77 19.82
C SER A 387 -4.17 -1.47 20.44
N LEU A 388 -3.55 -0.33 20.12
CA LEU A 388 -2.27 0.10 20.66
C LEU A 388 -2.42 0.54 22.13
N PRO A 389 -1.78 -0.15 23.10
CA PRO A 389 -1.86 0.17 24.53
C PRO A 389 -0.89 1.29 24.94
N ILE A 390 -0.51 2.15 24.01
CA ILE A 390 0.46 3.24 24.20
C ILE A 390 -0.23 4.57 23.93
N ARG A 391 0.18 5.62 24.62
CA ARG A 391 -0.27 6.99 24.43
C ARG A 391 -0.01 7.45 23.00
N LYS A 392 -0.98 8.08 22.35
CA LYS A 392 -0.94 8.51 20.94
C LYS A 392 -1.25 10.00 20.83
N LEU A 393 -0.41 10.74 20.11
CA LEU A 393 -0.57 12.17 19.86
C LEU A 393 -0.39 12.48 18.37
N ILE A 394 -1.12 13.46 17.86
CA ILE A 394 -0.88 14.02 16.53
C ILE A 394 0.18 15.11 16.63
N PHE A 395 1.11 15.16 15.69
CA PHE A 395 2.09 16.23 15.49
C PHE A 395 2.15 16.65 14.02
N THR A 396 1.37 17.67 13.68
CA THR A 396 1.17 18.17 12.31
C THR A 396 1.62 19.62 12.15
N ASN A 397 2.03 19.99 10.93
CA ASN A 397 2.27 21.39 10.55
C ASN A 397 0.98 22.14 10.16
N GLY A 398 -0.16 21.45 9.99
CA GLY A 398 -1.45 22.06 9.69
C GLY A 398 -2.07 22.75 10.91
N ASP A 399 -3.19 23.47 10.71
CA ASP A 399 -3.99 24.01 11.81
C ASP A 399 -4.93 22.98 12.44
N MET A 400 -5.43 23.35 13.62
CA MET A 400 -6.42 22.60 14.38
C MET A 400 -7.70 22.32 13.59
N ALA A 401 -8.20 23.27 12.79
CA ALA A 401 -9.45 23.06 12.04
C ALA A 401 -9.26 22.10 10.87
N HIS A 402 -8.10 22.11 10.21
CA HIS A 402 -7.70 21.08 9.25
C HIS A 402 -7.61 19.71 9.90
N ALA A 403 -6.84 19.59 10.99
CA ALA A 403 -6.61 18.33 11.67
C ALA A 403 -7.91 17.66 12.12
N ASN A 404 -8.80 18.41 12.76
CA ASN A 404 -10.11 17.89 13.19
C ASN A 404 -10.98 17.45 12.01
N ARG A 405 -10.98 18.18 10.89
CA ARG A 405 -11.76 17.79 9.71
C ARG A 405 -11.23 16.50 9.09
N ALA A 406 -9.91 16.36 8.95
CA ALA A 406 -9.30 15.14 8.44
C ALA A 406 -9.59 13.93 9.36
N LEU A 407 -9.32 14.05 10.65
CA LEU A 407 -9.57 12.98 11.63
C LEU A 407 -11.04 12.56 11.67
N LYS A 408 -11.97 13.52 11.62
CA LYS A 408 -13.41 13.24 11.55
C LYS A 408 -13.79 12.49 10.29
N ARG A 409 -13.23 12.86 9.12
CA ARG A 409 -13.52 12.14 7.87
C ARG A 409 -12.97 10.71 7.86
N LEU A 410 -11.80 10.51 8.47
CA LEU A 410 -11.18 9.19 8.63
C LEU A 410 -11.86 8.36 9.74
N GLY A 411 -12.63 9.00 10.62
CA GLY A 411 -13.26 8.33 11.77
C GLY A 411 -12.27 8.01 12.89
N LEU A 412 -11.24 8.85 13.08
CA LEU A 412 -10.13 8.66 14.02
C LEU A 412 -10.11 9.70 15.16
N GLU A 413 -11.17 10.48 15.29
CA GLU A 413 -11.29 11.60 16.25
C GLU A 413 -11.14 11.19 17.72
N ASP A 414 -11.39 9.92 18.06
CA ASP A 414 -11.26 9.35 19.40
C ASP A 414 -9.98 8.51 19.62
N CYS A 415 -9.10 8.44 18.62
CA CYS A 415 -7.89 7.59 18.67
C CYS A 415 -6.68 8.26 19.34
N PHE A 416 -6.68 9.59 19.48
CA PHE A 416 -5.54 10.38 19.92
C PHE A 416 -5.87 11.17 21.19
N GLU A 417 -4.91 11.27 22.11
CA GLU A 417 -5.07 12.02 23.35
C GLU A 417 -5.07 13.54 23.10
N GLY A 418 -4.34 13.99 22.08
CA GLY A 418 -4.18 15.40 21.77
C GLY A 418 -3.57 15.64 20.40
N ILE A 419 -3.72 16.89 19.93
CA ILE A 419 -3.22 17.38 18.65
C ILE A 419 -2.24 18.53 18.91
N LEU A 420 -1.01 18.34 18.45
CA LEU A 420 0.04 19.36 18.41
C LEU A 420 0.13 19.86 16.97
N CYS A 421 -0.35 21.08 16.75
CA CYS A 421 -0.55 21.71 15.45
C CYS A 421 0.00 23.14 15.45
N PHE A 422 -0.21 23.87 14.34
CA PHE A 422 0.25 25.24 14.17
C PHE A 422 -0.06 26.14 15.38
N GLU A 423 -1.30 26.18 15.85
CA GLU A 423 -1.73 27.06 16.95
C GLU A 423 -1.08 26.69 18.28
N THR A 424 -0.81 25.41 18.53
CA THR A 424 -0.13 24.99 19.76
C THR A 424 1.34 25.39 19.78
N LEU A 425 1.99 25.39 18.61
CA LEU A 425 3.39 25.78 18.44
C LEU A 425 3.59 27.29 18.28
N ASN A 426 2.56 28.01 17.86
CA ASN A 426 2.60 29.44 17.57
C ASN A 426 1.46 30.16 18.33
N PRO A 427 1.41 30.08 19.68
CA PRO A 427 0.31 30.64 20.47
C PRO A 427 0.26 32.17 20.41
N ASP A 428 1.43 32.79 20.37
CA ASP A 428 1.59 34.20 20.09
C ASP A 428 1.61 34.36 18.58
N LYS A 429 0.47 34.68 17.97
CA LYS A 429 0.27 34.86 16.51
C LYS A 429 1.11 36.00 15.90
N GLY A 430 2.23 36.39 16.52
CA GLY A 430 3.16 37.37 16.02
C GLY A 430 2.47 38.67 15.64
N THR A 431 2.11 39.49 16.62
CA THR A 431 2.30 40.93 16.45
C THR A 431 3.80 41.15 16.36
N VAL A 432 4.39 40.86 15.20
CA VAL A 432 5.74 41.33 14.91
C VAL A 432 5.60 42.83 14.83
N ASP A 433 6.29 43.56 15.72
CA ASP A 433 6.35 45.01 15.67
C ASP A 433 6.64 45.43 14.22
N GLU A 434 5.79 46.31 13.66
CA GLU A 434 5.81 46.76 12.26
C GLU A 434 7.14 47.44 11.86
N GLU A 435 8.13 47.53 12.76
CA GLU A 435 9.31 48.38 12.63
C GLU A 435 10.55 47.72 12.00
N GLU A 436 10.58 46.39 11.78
CA GLU A 436 11.74 45.71 11.13
C GLU A 436 11.40 44.88 9.87
N ALA A 437 10.21 45.06 9.29
CA ALA A 437 9.94 44.53 7.94
C ALA A 437 10.66 45.39 6.89
N GLY A 438 11.93 45.08 6.62
CA GLY A 438 12.65 45.64 5.48
C GLY A 438 11.80 45.47 4.22
N SER A 439 11.57 46.57 3.49
CA SER A 439 10.74 46.66 2.27
C SER A 439 11.23 45.77 1.09
N VAL A 440 12.21 44.90 1.33
CA VAL A 440 12.89 44.08 0.31
C VAL A 440 12.58 42.62 0.58
N ILE A 441 11.82 42.01 -0.33
CA ILE A 441 11.55 40.57 -0.32
C ILE A 441 12.85 39.84 -0.66
N PHE A 442 13.22 38.85 0.14
CA PHE A 442 14.42 38.05 -0.09
C PHE A 442 14.24 37.12 -1.30
N ASP A 443 15.12 37.24 -2.31
CA ASP A 443 15.08 36.37 -3.49
C ASP A 443 15.73 35.00 -3.20
N ILE A 444 14.89 34.06 -2.76
CA ILE A 444 15.31 32.70 -2.45
C ILE A 444 15.74 31.89 -3.69
N ASN A 445 15.23 32.24 -4.87
CA ASN A 445 15.57 31.52 -6.10
C ASN A 445 16.97 31.92 -6.59
N GLN A 446 17.33 33.20 -6.41
CA GLN A 446 18.71 33.66 -6.61
C GLN A 446 19.69 32.95 -5.66
N TYR A 447 19.33 32.81 -4.38
CA TYR A 447 20.13 32.06 -3.41
C TYR A 447 20.32 30.59 -3.81
N MET A 448 19.23 29.90 -4.19
CA MET A 448 19.27 28.49 -4.62
C MET A 448 20.11 28.28 -5.89
N SER A 449 20.18 29.29 -6.77
CA SER A 449 21.00 29.25 -7.99
C SER A 449 22.49 29.46 -7.70
N ASN A 450 22.85 29.99 -6.53
CA ASN A 450 24.23 30.20 -6.10
C ASN A 450 24.41 29.98 -4.57
N PRO A 451 24.41 28.73 -4.10
CA PRO A 451 24.44 28.40 -2.67
C PRO A 451 25.77 28.72 -1.98
N ASN A 452 26.81 29.15 -2.71
CA ASN A 452 28.10 29.59 -2.18
C ASN A 452 28.16 31.11 -1.91
N SER A 453 27.02 31.80 -1.84
CA SER A 453 26.99 33.21 -1.44
C SER A 453 27.10 33.33 0.09
N ASP A 454 27.88 34.30 0.60
CA ASP A 454 27.97 34.66 2.03
C ASP A 454 26.66 35.27 2.58
N ILE A 455 25.51 34.95 1.96
CA ILE A 455 24.20 35.50 2.29
C ILE A 455 23.49 34.51 3.22
N ASP A 456 23.25 34.93 4.45
CA ASP A 456 22.48 34.14 5.42
C ASP A 456 21.01 34.04 5.00
N LEU A 457 20.43 32.84 5.16
CA LEU A 457 18.98 32.64 4.96
C LEU A 457 18.19 33.36 6.08
N PRO A 458 17.11 34.07 5.74
CA PRO A 458 16.30 34.75 6.74
C PRO A 458 15.62 33.73 7.66
N LYS A 459 15.48 34.07 8.95
CA LYS A 459 14.79 33.21 9.90
C LYS A 459 13.27 33.35 9.72
N THR A 460 12.56 32.23 9.83
CA THR A 460 11.10 32.27 9.89
C THR A 460 10.63 32.51 11.33
N PRO A 461 9.58 33.31 11.55
CA PRO A 461 8.91 33.40 12.84
C PRO A 461 8.00 32.19 13.12
N VAL A 462 7.75 31.33 12.13
CA VAL A 462 6.85 30.18 12.26
C VAL A 462 7.60 28.97 12.81
N VAL A 463 7.17 28.47 13.96
CA VAL A 463 7.66 27.24 14.55
C VAL A 463 6.91 26.06 13.93
N CYS A 464 7.61 25.20 13.19
CA CYS A 464 7.06 24.02 12.53
C CYS A 464 8.13 22.94 12.27
N LYS A 465 7.73 21.73 11.87
CA LYS A 465 8.64 20.71 11.36
C LYS A 465 9.25 21.17 10.02
N PRO A 466 10.54 20.93 9.74
CA PRO A 466 11.47 20.05 10.46
C PRO A 466 12.39 20.77 11.46
N PHE A 467 12.05 21.96 11.97
CA PHE A 467 12.95 22.67 12.89
C PHE A 467 13.03 21.99 14.26
N GLU A 468 14.23 21.87 14.83
CA GLU A 468 14.44 21.26 16.16
C GLU A 468 13.59 21.90 17.26
N GLU A 469 13.38 23.21 17.16
CA GLU A 469 12.60 23.99 18.13
C GLU A 469 11.16 23.47 18.23
N ALA A 470 10.54 23.13 17.09
CA ALA A 470 9.19 22.56 17.09
C ALA A 470 9.12 21.24 17.86
N PHE A 471 10.13 20.38 17.72
CA PHE A 471 10.19 19.12 18.47
C PHE A 471 10.41 19.35 19.98
N LYS A 472 11.31 20.28 20.34
CA LYS A 472 11.58 20.60 21.76
C LYS A 472 10.32 21.14 22.46
N GLN A 473 9.60 22.04 21.81
CA GLN A 473 8.32 22.55 22.31
C GLN A 473 7.29 21.43 22.46
N VAL A 474 7.15 20.55 21.47
CA VAL A 474 6.29 19.37 21.56
C VAL A 474 6.65 18.50 22.77
N PHE A 475 7.94 18.29 23.04
CA PHE A 475 8.36 17.47 24.17
C PHE A 475 7.99 18.07 25.51
N GLU A 476 8.14 19.39 25.65
CA GLU A 476 7.78 20.11 26.87
C GLU A 476 6.25 20.15 27.07
N MET A 477 5.51 20.58 26.04
CA MET A 477 4.05 20.74 26.09
C MET A 477 3.32 19.43 26.39
N ALA A 478 3.78 18.33 25.80
CA ALA A 478 3.14 17.03 25.93
C ALA A 478 3.86 16.09 26.90
N ASN A 479 4.88 16.55 27.63
CA ASN A 479 5.68 15.75 28.57
C ASN A 479 6.21 14.44 27.92
N ILE A 480 6.89 14.58 26.79
CA ILE A 480 7.40 13.46 25.99
C ILE A 480 8.87 13.22 26.32
N ASN A 481 9.20 11.97 26.64
CA ASN A 481 10.59 11.51 26.64
C ASN A 481 10.99 11.07 25.22
N PRO A 482 11.87 11.78 24.51
CA PRO A 482 12.18 11.45 23.12
C PRO A 482 12.76 10.04 22.96
N LYS A 483 13.57 9.57 23.91
CA LYS A 483 14.19 8.23 23.86
C LYS A 483 13.21 7.07 24.01
N LYS A 484 12.00 7.36 24.48
CA LYS A 484 10.90 6.41 24.65
C LYS A 484 9.70 6.76 23.75
N THR A 485 9.95 7.47 22.67
CA THR A 485 8.90 7.90 21.75
C THR A 485 9.22 7.50 20.33
N LEU A 486 8.21 6.96 19.65
CA LEU A 486 8.26 6.58 18.25
C LEU A 486 7.48 7.60 17.42
N PHE A 487 8.08 8.11 16.35
CA PHE A 487 7.52 9.13 15.48
C PHE A 487 7.27 8.61 14.07
N PHE A 488 6.02 8.71 13.62
CA PHE A 488 5.55 8.31 12.29
C PHE A 488 5.31 9.57 11.44
N ASP A 489 5.98 9.68 10.30
CA ASP A 489 5.89 10.85 9.40
C ASP A 489 6.29 10.40 7.98
N ASP A 490 5.76 11.03 6.94
CA ASP A 490 6.09 10.75 5.53
C ASP A 490 7.34 11.53 5.07
N SER A 491 7.68 12.63 5.77
CA SER A 491 8.81 13.48 5.44
C SER A 491 10.09 13.00 6.09
N VAL A 492 11.01 12.53 5.25
CA VAL A 492 12.38 12.15 5.64
C VAL A 492 13.10 13.27 6.42
N ARG A 493 12.84 14.54 6.08
CA ARG A 493 13.46 15.68 6.79
C ARG A 493 12.95 15.80 8.21
N ASN A 494 11.63 15.63 8.42
CA ASN A 494 11.02 15.65 9.75
C ASN A 494 11.59 14.51 10.59
N LEU A 495 11.68 13.30 10.03
CA LEU A 495 12.23 12.12 10.71
C LEU A 495 13.72 12.28 11.03
N GLN A 496 14.52 12.85 10.13
CA GLN A 496 15.94 13.09 10.40
C GLN A 496 16.14 14.05 11.58
N THR A 497 15.36 15.13 11.66
CA THR A 497 15.37 16.01 12.84
C THR A 497 14.86 15.26 14.07
N GLY A 498 13.75 14.51 13.95
CA GLY A 498 13.20 13.71 15.05
C GLY A 498 14.23 12.77 15.65
N LYS A 499 14.99 12.08 14.80
CA LYS A 499 16.10 11.20 15.20
C LYS A 499 17.24 11.97 15.85
N LEU A 500 17.60 13.14 15.32
CA LEU A 500 18.63 14.01 15.89
C LEU A 500 18.30 14.42 17.33
N VAL A 501 17.02 14.73 17.60
CA VAL A 501 16.53 15.10 18.94
C VAL A 501 16.19 13.88 19.83
N GLY A 502 16.44 12.66 19.34
CA GLY A 502 16.42 11.42 20.12
C GLY A 502 15.19 10.54 19.96
N LEU A 503 14.27 10.84 19.03
CA LEU A 503 13.13 9.97 18.72
C LEU A 503 13.57 8.72 17.96
N HIS A 504 12.83 7.62 18.16
CA HIS A 504 12.81 6.54 17.18
C HIS A 504 11.85 6.90 16.05
N THR A 505 12.15 6.49 14.82
CA THR A 505 11.51 7.06 13.63
C THR A 505 11.00 6.01 12.65
N VAL A 506 9.82 6.26 12.10
CA VAL A 506 9.16 5.41 11.11
C VAL A 506 8.73 6.25 9.92
N LEU A 507 9.31 5.97 8.76
CA LEU A 507 8.87 6.55 7.49
C LEU A 507 7.60 5.87 7.00
N ILE A 508 6.57 6.63 6.68
CA ILE A 508 5.33 6.14 6.07
C ILE A 508 5.27 6.53 4.59
N GLY A 509 4.64 5.70 3.75
CA GLY A 509 4.55 5.92 2.30
C GLY A 509 5.73 5.37 1.50
N ASN A 510 6.69 4.70 2.15
CA ASN A 510 7.86 4.12 1.48
C ASN A 510 8.33 2.86 2.21
N SER A 511 8.39 1.72 1.51
CA SER A 511 8.91 0.46 2.05
C SER A 511 10.43 0.43 2.16
N GLN A 512 11.15 1.38 1.54
CA GLN A 512 12.59 1.45 1.57
C GLN A 512 13.09 2.30 2.74
N ARG A 513 13.88 1.68 3.62
CA ARG A 513 14.57 2.40 4.67
C ARG A 513 15.59 3.38 4.09
N ILE A 514 15.45 4.65 4.46
CA ILE A 514 16.37 5.73 4.08
C ILE A 514 17.38 5.97 5.21
N LYS A 515 18.61 6.35 4.86
CA LYS A 515 19.65 6.70 5.83
C LYS A 515 19.15 7.86 6.70
N GLY A 516 19.21 7.67 8.02
CA GLY A 516 18.70 8.66 8.99
C GLY A 516 17.29 8.36 9.52
N VAL A 517 16.69 7.22 9.17
CA VAL A 517 15.40 6.75 9.73
C VAL A 517 15.56 5.33 10.30
N ASP A 518 14.80 4.95 11.34
CA ASP A 518 14.87 3.63 11.98
C ASP A 518 14.10 2.55 11.23
N HIS A 519 12.85 2.83 10.88
CA HIS A 519 11.93 1.93 10.18
C HIS A 519 11.29 2.63 8.98
N ALA A 520 10.74 1.85 8.04
CA ALA A 520 10.04 2.37 6.88
C ALA A 520 8.93 1.41 6.47
N PHE A 521 7.72 1.93 6.33
CA PHE A 521 6.51 1.20 5.96
C PHE A 521 5.86 1.86 4.75
N GLU A 522 5.33 1.04 3.86
CA GLU A 522 4.56 1.53 2.72
C GLU A 522 3.25 2.18 3.18
N SER A 523 2.63 1.63 4.23
CA SER A 523 1.40 2.18 4.83
C SER A 523 1.47 2.18 6.35
N ILE A 524 0.77 3.13 6.96
CA ILE A 524 0.55 3.19 8.42
C ILE A 524 -0.17 1.92 8.94
N HIS A 525 -0.83 1.18 8.07
CA HIS A 525 -1.47 -0.09 8.42
C HIS A 525 -0.46 -1.18 8.80
N ASN A 526 0.80 -1.08 8.34
CA ASN A 526 1.81 -2.11 8.57
C ASN A 526 2.52 -2.00 9.94
N ILE A 527 2.06 -1.13 10.84
CA ILE A 527 2.68 -0.94 12.17
C ILE A 527 2.71 -2.25 12.95
N LYS A 528 1.65 -3.07 12.87
CA LYS A 528 1.55 -4.29 13.66
C LYS A 528 2.54 -5.36 13.22
N GLU A 529 2.76 -5.48 11.92
CA GLU A 529 3.71 -6.40 11.32
C GLU A 529 5.15 -5.92 11.49
N GLY A 530 5.37 -4.62 11.32
CA GLY A 530 6.69 -4.01 11.38
C GLY A 530 7.22 -3.77 12.79
N LEU A 531 6.33 -3.56 13.76
CA LEU A 531 6.64 -3.28 15.17
C LEU A 531 5.66 -4.02 16.11
N PRO A 532 5.65 -5.37 16.09
CA PRO A 532 4.78 -6.15 16.96
C PRO A 532 5.07 -5.89 18.45
N GLU A 533 6.28 -5.42 18.79
CA GLU A 533 6.65 -5.11 20.17
C GLU A 533 5.78 -4.04 20.83
N LEU A 534 5.07 -3.20 20.05
CA LEU A 534 4.15 -2.20 20.58
C LEU A 534 2.94 -2.83 21.30
N TRP A 535 2.70 -4.14 21.12
CA TRP A 535 1.65 -4.91 21.78
C TRP A 535 2.15 -5.89 22.85
N GLU A 536 3.47 -6.09 23.00
CA GLU A 536 4.05 -7.17 23.82
C GLU A 536 3.77 -7.03 25.34
N ASP A 537 3.72 -5.81 25.88
CA ASP A 537 3.44 -5.60 27.31
C ASP A 537 2.01 -6.00 27.68
N MET A 538 1.06 -5.91 26.73
CA MET A 538 -0.30 -6.44 26.90
C MET A 538 -0.34 -7.97 26.92
N GLU A 539 0.50 -8.65 26.12
CA GLU A 539 0.58 -10.11 26.10
C GLU A 539 1.23 -10.67 27.37
N LYS A 540 2.25 -9.99 27.90
CA LYS A 540 2.84 -10.31 29.20
C LYS A 540 1.85 -10.10 30.35
N LEU A 541 1.07 -9.02 30.34
CA LEU A 541 0.05 -8.79 31.37
C LEU A 541 -1.05 -9.87 31.32
N LYS A 542 -1.48 -10.29 30.12
CA LYS A 542 -2.40 -11.41 29.93
C LYS A 542 -1.80 -12.75 30.41
N SER A 543 -0.51 -13.00 30.19
CA SER A 543 0.16 -14.25 30.59
C SER A 543 0.47 -14.33 32.10
N VAL A 544 0.80 -13.20 32.75
CA VAL A 544 1.01 -13.10 34.20
C VAL A 544 -0.32 -13.27 34.96
N THR A 545 -1.40 -12.66 34.45
CA THR A 545 -2.76 -12.86 35.00
C THR A 545 -3.20 -14.32 34.89
N TYR A 546 -2.81 -15.01 33.80
CA TYR A 546 -3.05 -16.45 33.61
C TYR A 546 -2.24 -17.32 34.59
N SER A 547 -0.98 -16.96 34.86
CA SER A 547 -0.10 -17.71 35.78
C SER A 547 -0.48 -17.53 37.25
N ARG A 548 -0.92 -16.34 37.66
CA ARG A 548 -1.36 -16.07 39.05
C ARG A 548 -2.69 -16.76 39.40
N LYS A 549 -3.56 -17.03 38.42
CA LYS A 549 -4.78 -17.86 38.59
C LYS A 549 -4.50 -19.35 38.78
N VAL A 550 -3.30 -19.84 38.42
CA VAL A 550 -2.92 -21.27 38.56
C VAL A 550 -2.24 -21.56 39.91
N ALA A 551 -1.72 -20.54 40.59
CA ALA A 551 -1.02 -20.65 41.87
C ALA A 551 -1.88 -20.14 43.05
N ILE A 552 -3.02 -20.78 43.32
CA ILE A 552 -3.68 -20.69 44.63
C ILE A 552 -3.81 -22.12 45.18
N GLU A 553 -2.95 -22.37 46.17
CA GLU A 553 -2.78 -23.48 47.11
C GLU A 553 -3.70 -24.71 47.02
N THR A 554 -3.10 -25.87 46.71
CA THR A 554 -3.56 -27.15 47.27
C THR A 554 -2.76 -27.41 48.55
N SER A 555 -3.31 -27.05 49.72
CA SER A 555 -2.76 -27.51 51.00
C SER A 555 -3.29 -28.91 51.28
N VAL A 556 -2.38 -29.89 51.26
CA VAL A 556 -2.66 -31.27 51.71
C VAL A 556 -2.48 -31.29 53.23
N ARG A 557 -3.55 -31.54 53.98
CA ARG A 557 -3.44 -31.93 55.39
C ARG A 557 -3.26 -33.45 55.48
N ALA A 558 -2.21 -33.85 56.21
CA ALA A 558 -1.91 -35.22 56.58
C ALA A 558 -2.94 -35.80 57.56
#